data_AF-A0A511CL89-F1
#
_entry.id   AF-A0A511CL89-F1
#
_cell.length_a   1.000
_cell.length_b   1.000
_cell.length_c   1.000
_cell.angle_alpha   90.00
_cell.angle_beta   90.00
_cell.angle_gamma   90.00
#
_symmetry.space_group_name_H-M   'P 1'
#
loop_
_entity.id
_entity.type
_entity.pdbx_description
1 polymer ?
#
loop_
_entity_poly.entity_id
_entity_poly.type
_entity_poly.pdbx_seq_one_letter_code
_entity_poly.pdbx_strand_id
1 'polypeptide(L)'
;MMKKTILLFILMLISNLSFGQNKPKNMKAQRDSIFTVMKLSDENKLKMHELIAKNGNGQKAIKEDPTLSEEQKKEKLQAWKKDITAEERKILTTEQFEIWRDFGKSSKQK
;
A
#
# COMPACT_ATOMS: atom_id res chain seq x y z
N MET A 1 11.01 -10.81 40.82
CA MET A 1 10.50 -9.41 40.78
C MET A 1 10.28 -9.05 39.31
N MET A 2 9.04 -9.23 38.80
CA MET A 2 8.68 -8.99 37.39
C MET A 2 8.30 -7.52 37.18
N LYS A 3 8.59 -6.97 35.98
CA LYS A 3 7.96 -5.84 35.25
C LYS A 3 9.00 -5.32 34.22
N LYS A 4 8.80 -5.21 32.90
CA LYS A 4 7.59 -5.13 32.06
C LYS A 4 7.93 -5.68 30.66
N THR A 5 7.48 -6.88 30.35
CA THR A 5 7.27 -7.29 28.96
C THR A 5 5.90 -6.77 28.56
N ILE A 6 5.85 -5.65 27.83
CA ILE A 6 4.63 -5.26 27.12
C ILE A 6 4.58 -6.17 25.89
N LEU A 7 4.03 -7.34 26.16
CA LEU A 7 3.67 -8.38 25.22
C LEU A 7 2.59 -7.83 24.29
N LEU A 8 2.83 -8.00 22.99
CA LEU A 8 1.86 -8.04 21.91
C LEU A 8 0.42 -8.27 22.38
N PHE A 9 -0.40 -7.23 22.31
CA PHE A 9 -1.86 -7.36 22.32
C PHE A 9 -2.41 -6.34 21.33
N ILE A 10 -2.64 -6.79 20.09
CA ILE A 10 -3.85 -6.60 19.27
C ILE A 10 -3.71 -7.63 18.13
N LEU A 11 -3.96 -8.90 18.46
CA LEU A 11 -4.24 -9.95 17.47
C LEU A 11 -5.27 -10.92 18.05
N MET A 12 -6.45 -10.40 18.41
CA MET A 12 -7.63 -11.22 18.67
C MET A 12 -8.86 -10.50 18.15
N LEU A 13 -9.19 -10.77 16.89
CA LEU A 13 -10.55 -10.67 16.35
C LEU A 13 -10.73 -11.77 15.29
N ILE A 14 -10.79 -13.02 15.75
CA ILE A 14 -11.42 -14.13 15.03
C ILE A 14 -12.14 -14.92 16.12
N SER A 15 -13.47 -14.94 16.17
CA SER A 15 -14.21 -15.94 15.41
C SER A 15 -15.73 -15.75 15.49
N ASN A 16 -16.38 -16.14 14.39
CA ASN A 16 -17.80 -16.47 14.22
C ASN A 16 -18.77 -15.35 13.86
N LEU A 17 -18.69 -14.87 12.61
CA LEU A 17 -19.88 -14.52 11.82
C LEU A 17 -19.69 -14.98 10.37
N SER A 18 -20.53 -15.94 9.97
CA SER A 18 -21.05 -16.19 8.63
C SER A 18 -20.08 -16.34 7.45
N PHE A 19 -19.94 -17.58 6.99
CA PHE A 19 -19.67 -17.90 5.59
C PHE A 19 -20.83 -17.38 4.73
N GLY A 20 -20.75 -16.14 4.29
CA GLY A 20 -21.74 -15.52 3.40
C GLY A 20 -21.48 -14.03 3.27
N GLN A 21 -21.14 -13.57 2.05
CA GLN A 21 -20.79 -12.20 1.68
C GLN A 21 -19.40 -11.70 2.08
N ASN A 22 -18.39 -11.99 1.26
CA ASN A 22 -17.30 -11.03 1.07
C ASN A 22 -17.04 -10.90 -0.43
N LYS A 23 -17.83 -10.06 -1.11
CA LYS A 23 -17.34 -9.45 -2.36
C LYS A 23 -15.95 -8.89 -2.07
N PRO A 24 -14.94 -9.06 -2.93
CA PRO A 24 -13.63 -8.48 -2.68
C PRO A 24 -13.82 -7.01 -2.37
N LYS A 25 -13.49 -6.59 -1.13
CA LYS A 25 -13.62 -5.18 -0.74
C LYS A 25 -12.86 -4.37 -1.77
N ASN A 26 -13.53 -3.40 -2.39
CA ASN A 26 -12.94 -2.51 -3.39
C ASN A 26 -11.55 -2.06 -2.89
N MET A 27 -10.50 -2.22 -3.70
CA MET A 27 -9.14 -1.85 -3.32
C MET A 27 -9.04 -0.40 -2.86
N LYS A 28 -9.90 0.49 -3.37
CA LYS A 28 -10.05 1.85 -2.86
C LYS A 28 -10.46 1.87 -1.38
N ALA A 29 -11.52 1.15 -1.02
CA ALA A 29 -12.02 1.10 0.36
C ALA A 29 -10.98 0.51 1.34
N GLN A 30 -10.19 -0.48 0.89
CA GLN A 30 -9.09 -1.03 1.70
C GLN A 30 -7.99 0.02 1.93
N ARG A 31 -7.61 0.77 0.89
CA ARG A 31 -6.64 1.88 1.01
C ARG A 31 -7.15 2.97 1.95
N ASP A 32 -8.41 3.38 1.82
CA ASP A 32 -9.03 4.40 2.67
C ASP A 32 -9.05 3.98 4.15
N SER A 33 -9.25 2.69 4.40
CA SER A 33 -9.18 2.12 5.75
C SER A 33 -7.76 2.21 6.33
N ILE A 34 -6.74 1.91 5.53
CA ILE A 34 -5.33 2.05 5.95
C ILE A 34 -4.94 3.51 6.15
N PHE A 35 -5.41 4.43 5.32
CA PHE A 35 -5.20 5.88 5.54
C PHE A 35 -5.78 6.35 6.87
N THR A 36 -6.91 5.78 7.27
CA THR A 36 -7.53 6.05 8.57
C THR A 36 -6.69 5.50 9.73
N VAL A 37 -6.17 4.26 9.60
CA VAL A 37 -5.24 3.66 10.60
C VAL A 37 -3.98 4.51 10.76
N MET A 38 -3.41 4.98 9.65
CA MET A 38 -2.23 5.86 9.64
C MET A 38 -2.53 7.30 10.07
N LYS A 39 -3.80 7.65 10.30
CA LYS A 39 -4.27 8.99 10.66
C LYS A 39 -3.75 10.08 9.72
N LEU A 40 -3.78 9.81 8.40
CA LEU A 40 -3.35 10.81 7.41
C LEU A 40 -4.24 12.06 7.49
N SER A 41 -3.64 13.24 7.33
CA SER A 41 -4.39 14.47 7.06
C SER A 41 -5.14 14.34 5.74
N ASP A 42 -6.19 15.12 5.54
CA ASP A 42 -6.95 15.07 4.29
C ASP A 42 -6.12 15.48 3.08
N GLU A 43 -5.16 16.40 3.27
CA GLU A 43 -4.17 16.75 2.26
C GLU A 43 -3.28 15.55 1.88
N ASN A 44 -2.75 14.82 2.87
CA ASN A 44 -1.90 13.66 2.60
C ASN A 44 -2.69 12.48 2.02
N LYS A 45 -3.97 12.31 2.37
CA LYS A 45 -4.87 11.34 1.71
C LYS A 45 -5.02 11.66 0.23
N LEU A 46 -5.27 12.92 -0.11
CA LEU A 46 -5.41 13.36 -1.50
C LEU A 46 -4.11 13.09 -2.28
N LYS A 47 -2.96 13.53 -1.75
CA LYS A 47 -1.63 13.28 -2.35
C LYS A 47 -1.36 11.78 -2.55
N MET A 48 -1.70 10.94 -1.58
CA MET A 48 -1.55 9.49 -1.70
C MET A 48 -2.48 8.91 -2.79
N HIS A 49 -3.72 9.38 -2.90
CA HIS A 49 -4.62 8.94 -3.97
C HIS A 49 -4.08 9.28 -5.37
N GLU A 50 -3.62 10.51 -5.55
CA GLU A 50 -3.01 10.97 -6.79
C GLU A 50 -1.77 10.14 -7.12
N LEU A 51 -0.90 9.89 -6.14
CA LEU A 51 0.29 9.09 -6.31
C LEU A 51 -0.03 7.64 -6.69
N ILE A 52 -1.06 7.04 -6.09
CA ILE A 52 -1.51 5.69 -6.41
C ILE A 52 -2.05 5.61 -7.84
N ALA A 53 -2.83 6.61 -8.28
CA ALA A 53 -3.32 6.69 -9.66
C ALA A 53 -2.15 6.86 -10.65
N LYS A 54 -1.22 7.78 -10.34
CA LYS A 54 0.02 8.00 -11.10
C LYS A 54 0.83 6.71 -11.23
N ASN A 55 1.03 5.97 -10.14
CA ASN A 55 1.76 4.70 -10.16
C ASN A 55 1.09 3.67 -11.07
N GLY A 56 -0.24 3.52 -10.97
CA GLY A 56 -1.00 2.61 -11.83
C GLY A 56 -0.86 2.96 -13.31
N ASN A 57 -1.05 4.24 -13.65
CA ASN A 57 -0.94 4.72 -15.03
C ASN A 57 0.49 4.59 -15.59
N GLY A 58 1.51 4.95 -14.80
CA GLY A 58 2.91 4.84 -15.24
C GLY A 58 3.36 3.39 -15.43
N GLN A 59 2.97 2.48 -14.53
CA GLN A 59 3.24 1.05 -14.74
C GLN A 59 2.54 0.50 -15.98
N LYS A 60 1.31 0.93 -16.24
CA LYS A 60 0.57 0.54 -17.45
C LYS A 60 1.28 1.05 -18.71
N ALA A 61 1.64 2.32 -18.75
CA ALA A 61 2.35 2.93 -19.86
C ALA A 61 3.67 2.22 -20.17
N ILE A 62 4.47 1.86 -19.15
CA ILE A 62 5.73 1.13 -19.37
C ILE A 62 5.48 -0.28 -19.93
N LYS A 63 4.44 -0.98 -19.43
CA LYS A 63 4.14 -2.35 -19.88
C LYS A 63 3.61 -2.40 -21.31
N GLU A 64 2.81 -1.41 -21.68
CA GLU A 64 2.15 -1.31 -22.97
C GLU A 64 3.00 -0.61 -24.03
N ASP A 65 4.16 -0.06 -23.67
CA ASP A 65 5.09 0.57 -24.61
C ASP A 65 5.66 -0.48 -25.59
N PRO A 66 5.29 -0.41 -26.89
CA PRO A 66 5.75 -1.38 -27.89
C PRO A 66 7.20 -1.15 -28.32
N THR A 67 7.80 -0.03 -27.92
CA THR A 67 9.18 0.34 -28.29
C THR A 67 10.22 -0.28 -27.37
N LEU A 68 9.79 -0.92 -26.27
CA LEU A 68 10.67 -1.49 -25.25
C LEU A 68 10.70 -3.01 -25.33
N SER A 69 11.90 -3.58 -25.19
CA SER A 69 12.06 -5.00 -24.88
C SER A 69 11.58 -5.30 -23.46
N GLU A 70 11.37 -6.57 -23.14
CA GLU A 70 10.95 -6.99 -21.79
C GLU A 70 12.01 -6.65 -20.72
N GLU A 71 13.30 -6.73 -21.07
CA GLU A 71 14.40 -6.30 -20.20
C GLU A 71 14.33 -4.79 -19.93
N GLN A 72 14.13 -3.98 -20.97
CA GLN A 72 14.00 -2.53 -20.83
C GLN A 72 12.76 -2.15 -20.03
N LYS A 73 11.64 -2.85 -20.23
CA LYS A 73 10.42 -2.67 -19.40
C LYS A 73 10.71 -2.99 -17.94
N LYS A 74 11.43 -4.08 -17.66
CA LYS A 74 11.80 -4.46 -16.29
C LYS A 74 12.67 -3.40 -15.63
N GLU A 75 13.69 -2.89 -16.33
CA GLU A 75 14.55 -1.82 -15.83
C GLU A 75 13.76 -0.53 -15.57
N LYS A 76 12.94 -0.09 -16.53
CA LYS A 76 12.07 1.09 -16.35
C LYS A 76 11.07 0.91 -15.21
N LEU A 77 10.48 -0.28 -15.04
CA LEU A 77 9.59 -0.57 -13.92
C LEU A 77 10.33 -0.54 -12.58
N GLN A 78 11.59 -0.96 -12.52
CA GLN A 78 12.38 -0.88 -11.30
C GLN A 78 12.72 0.56 -10.95
N ALA A 79 13.13 1.38 -11.93
CA ALA A 79 13.34 2.81 -11.74
C ALA A 79 12.05 3.50 -11.27
N TRP A 80 10.93 3.25 -11.97
CA TRP A 80 9.62 3.79 -11.63
C TRP A 80 9.18 3.46 -10.19
N LYS A 81 9.40 2.21 -9.74
CA LYS A 81 9.11 1.82 -8.36
C LYS A 81 9.93 2.61 -7.34
N LYS A 82 11.21 2.91 -7.63
CA LYS A 82 12.06 3.72 -6.76
C LYS A 82 11.55 5.16 -6.69
N ASP A 83 11.13 5.72 -7.82
CA ASP A 83 10.60 7.09 -7.90
C ASP A 83 9.30 7.23 -7.09
N ILE A 84 8.37 6.28 -7.28
CA ILE A 84 7.12 6.25 -6.49
C ILE A 84 7.44 6.09 -5.00
N THR A 85 8.37 5.21 -4.64
CA THR A 85 8.79 5.04 -3.23
C THR A 85 9.36 6.34 -2.64
N ALA A 86 10.12 7.10 -3.43
CA ALA A 86 10.66 8.39 -2.99
C ALA A 86 9.56 9.43 -2.81
N GLU A 87 8.53 9.44 -3.67
CA GLU A 87 7.36 10.30 -3.52
C GLU A 87 6.51 9.92 -2.31
N GLU A 88 6.30 8.63 -2.04
CA GLU A 88 5.60 8.14 -0.83
C GLU A 88 6.28 8.65 0.45
N ARG A 89 7.62 8.61 0.51
CA ARG A 89 8.40 9.11 1.66
C ARG A 89 8.35 10.62 1.85
N LYS A 90 7.94 11.39 0.84
CA LYS A 90 7.74 12.84 0.97
C LYS A 90 6.37 13.17 1.56
N ILE A 91 5.39 12.27 1.40
CA ILE A 91 4.00 12.45 1.87
C ILE A 91 3.81 11.85 3.26
N LEU A 92 4.44 10.71 3.52
CA LEU A 92 4.26 9.92 4.72
C LEU A 92 5.43 10.12 5.70
N THR A 93 5.14 10.06 6.99
CA THR A 93 6.20 9.87 8.00
C THR A 93 6.82 8.48 7.87
N THR A 94 7.98 8.25 8.50
CA THR A 94 8.65 6.94 8.49
C THR A 94 7.74 5.80 8.95
N GLU A 95 7.00 6.00 10.05
CA GLU A 95 6.09 5.00 10.60
C GLU A 95 4.91 4.71 9.64
N GLN A 96 4.30 5.76 9.09
CA GLN A 96 3.22 5.62 8.11
C GLN A 96 3.70 4.90 6.84
N PHE A 97 4.91 5.21 6.38
CA PHE A 97 5.51 4.55 5.24
C PHE A 97 5.69 3.04 5.47
N GLU A 98 6.09 2.60 6.67
CA GLU A 98 6.22 1.18 7.00
C GLU A 98 4.88 0.45 6.99
N ILE A 99 3.85 1.04 7.61
CA ILE A 99 2.47 0.51 7.58
C ILE A 99 1.98 0.38 6.13
N TRP A 100 2.19 1.43 5.33
CA TRP A 100 1.81 1.44 3.91
C TRP A 100 2.52 0.33 3.10
N ARG A 101 3.82 0.19 3.29
CA ARG A 101 4.63 -0.85 2.64
C ARG A 101 4.12 -2.26 2.98
N ASP A 102 3.82 -2.51 4.25
CA ASP A 102 3.42 -3.84 4.70
C ASP A 102 1.98 -4.18 4.30
N PHE A 103 1.08 -3.18 4.26
CA PHE A 103 -0.20 -3.29 3.55
C PHE A 103 0.01 -3.69 2.09
N GLY A 104 0.90 -3.00 1.37
CA GLY A 104 1.21 -3.30 -0.03
C GLY A 104 1.72 -4.74 -0.25
N LYS A 105 2.55 -5.28 0.66
CA LYS A 105 3.01 -6.67 0.60
C LYS A 105 1.88 -7.67 0.84
N SER A 106 1.07 -7.48 1.88
CA SER A 106 -0.05 -8.37 2.21
C SER A 106 -1.10 -8.43 1.10
N SER A 107 -1.29 -7.33 0.37
CA SER A 107 -2.23 -7.27 -0.76
C SER A 107 -1.80 -8.09 -1.98
N LYS A 108 -0.51 -8.41 -2.12
CA LYS A 108 0.04 -9.20 -3.23
C LYS A 108 0.07 -10.71 -2.96
N GLN A 109 -0.13 -11.12 -1.71
CA GLN A 109 -0.05 -12.53 -1.28
C GLN A 109 -1.41 -13.25 -1.29
N LYS A 110 -2.48 -12.56 -1.73
CA LYS A 110 -3.81 -13.14 -1.99
C LYS A 110 -4.03 -13.26 -3.48
#